data_AF-A0A535IYH4-F1
#
_entry.id   AF-A0A535IYH4-F1
#
_cell.length_a   1.000
_cell.length_b   1.000
_cell.length_c   1.000
_cell.angle_alpha   90.00
_cell.angle_beta   90.00
_cell.angle_gamma   90.00
#
_symmetry.space_group_name_H-M   'P 1'
#
loop_
_entity.id
_entity.type
_entity.pdbx_description
1 polymer ?
#
loop_
_entity_poly.entity_id
_entity_poly.type
_entity_poly.pdbx_seq_one_letter_code
_entity_poly.pdbx_strand_id
1 'polypeptide(L)'
;MALLEPTNPQASVTGFPGMSDAQLGSVAEDRLATAIQLSAPGTVAVAIPLLDLGFDLYPRRIRTLRAHPVQVKARSFLERDGEYQASVGSLHPDPNGYVLLPYIPPPDWQLHPRLWVIPIPEFLKLAQPHGDGYLFSGYLDARFVSSATNQFLIDTDDLHRQWLDRIPGWKRPVHGPRLSTHSSTEEVPRPASRAFGKYGELWLSSQLMRAGLQNVALAQDRLRVDCVDLLLHDLRSLAIGGLVIHTSSLNARGIVQFRIRHDTFFIDPNLFVIILPCLDDGTLHDTAFVIPAADIPSVTTASSDRGDPGYQGSFRLDPLAEKMRPYAVPMKDLGVAVLDRVFRGRLSDPAKPAA
;
A
#
# COMPACT_ATOMS: atom_id res chain seq x y z
N MET A 1 -19.09 -30.91 43.56
CA MET A 1 -19.60 -31.76 42.46
C MET A 1 -20.55 -30.93 41.63
N ALA A 2 -20.06 -30.38 40.53
CA ALA A 2 -20.86 -29.90 39.42
C ALA A 2 -20.36 -30.71 38.22
N LEU A 3 -21.29 -31.42 37.58
CA LEU A 3 -21.02 -32.41 36.54
C LEU A 3 -20.44 -31.73 35.30
N LEU A 4 -19.24 -32.18 34.91
CA LEU A 4 -18.72 -31.99 33.56
C LEU A 4 -19.69 -32.70 32.60
N GLU A 5 -20.32 -31.94 31.71
CA GLU A 5 -20.98 -32.53 30.55
C GLU A 5 -19.94 -33.29 29.71
N PRO A 6 -20.27 -34.47 29.17
CA PRO A 6 -19.35 -35.25 28.38
C PRO A 6 -19.06 -34.50 27.07
N THR A 7 -17.82 -34.05 26.94
CA THR A 7 -17.26 -33.46 25.73
C THR A 7 -17.43 -34.45 24.59
N ASN A 8 -18.20 -34.05 23.57
CA ASN A 8 -18.40 -34.83 22.36
C ASN A 8 -17.04 -35.12 21.70
N PRO A 9 -16.60 -36.39 21.58
CA PRO A 9 -15.29 -36.75 21.01
C PRO A 9 -15.19 -36.51 19.49
N GLN A 10 -16.24 -35.93 18.87
CA GLN A 10 -16.27 -35.52 17.47
C GLN A 10 -16.25 -34.00 17.25
N ALA A 11 -16.12 -33.18 18.30
CA ALA A 11 -15.83 -31.76 18.08
C ALA A 11 -14.38 -31.64 17.58
N SER A 12 -14.21 -31.51 16.26
CA SER A 12 -12.98 -30.96 15.71
C SER A 12 -12.68 -29.67 16.47
N VAL A 13 -11.43 -29.46 16.87
CA VAL A 13 -10.97 -28.20 17.48
C VAL A 13 -10.96 -27.13 16.37
N THR A 14 -12.14 -26.79 15.85
CA THR A 14 -12.38 -25.75 14.88
C THR A 14 -12.84 -24.54 15.67
N GLY A 15 -11.87 -23.85 16.26
CA GLY A 15 -12.12 -22.66 17.06
C GLY A 15 -10.80 -22.06 17.50
N PHE A 16 -10.58 -20.80 17.18
CA PHE A 16 -9.45 -20.02 17.67
C PHE A 16 -9.61 -19.86 19.18
N PRO A 17 -8.75 -20.46 20.04
CA PRO A 17 -8.94 -20.35 21.47
C PRO A 17 -8.79 -18.89 21.92
N GLY A 18 -9.91 -18.21 22.17
CA GLY A 18 -9.94 -16.82 22.65
C GLY A 18 -9.79 -15.71 21.61
N MET A 19 -9.86 -16.01 20.30
CA MET A 19 -9.90 -15.01 19.23
C MET A 19 -11.02 -15.31 18.23
N SER A 20 -11.47 -14.33 17.45
CA SER A 20 -12.29 -14.55 16.25
C SER A 20 -11.40 -14.73 15.02
N ASP A 21 -11.96 -15.28 13.93
CA ASP A 21 -11.29 -15.39 12.63
C ASP A 21 -10.75 -14.04 12.14
N ALA A 22 -11.54 -12.97 12.33
CA ALA A 22 -11.15 -11.61 11.98
C ALA A 22 -9.98 -11.09 12.82
N GLN A 23 -9.97 -11.41 14.12
CA GLN A 23 -8.85 -11.07 15.00
C GLN A 23 -7.59 -11.84 14.59
N LEU A 24 -7.68 -13.13 14.27
CA LEU A 24 -6.54 -13.88 13.78
C LEU A 24 -6.02 -13.29 12.45
N GLY A 25 -6.92 -13.01 11.50
CA GLY A 25 -6.56 -12.39 10.22
C GLY A 25 -5.76 -11.10 10.42
N SER A 26 -6.27 -10.20 11.26
CA SER A 26 -5.60 -8.94 11.60
C SER A 26 -4.22 -9.16 12.23
N VAL A 27 -4.10 -10.12 13.19
CA VAL A 27 -2.81 -10.48 13.80
C VAL A 27 -1.85 -11.02 12.74
N ALA A 28 -2.33 -11.84 11.82
CA ALA A 28 -1.51 -12.42 10.76
C ALA A 28 -0.95 -11.37 9.82
N GLU A 29 -1.81 -10.46 9.35
CA GLU A 29 -1.45 -9.33 8.50
C GLU A 29 -0.41 -8.43 9.18
N ASP A 30 -0.63 -8.06 10.44
CA ASP A 30 0.30 -7.21 11.21
C ASP A 30 1.68 -7.88 11.40
N ARG A 31 1.68 -9.18 11.73
CA ARG A 31 2.92 -9.95 11.91
C ARG A 31 3.67 -10.08 10.59
N LEU A 32 2.97 -10.40 9.50
CA LEU A 32 3.56 -10.51 8.16
C LEU A 32 4.11 -9.18 7.68
N ALA A 33 3.34 -8.09 7.80
CA ALA A 33 3.80 -6.75 7.44
C ALA A 33 5.09 -6.39 8.18
N THR A 34 5.15 -6.69 9.48
CA THR A 34 6.34 -6.47 10.30
C THR A 34 7.51 -7.35 9.85
N ALA A 35 7.29 -8.65 9.62
CA ALA A 35 8.33 -9.58 9.18
C ALA A 35 8.90 -9.18 7.81
N ILE A 36 8.05 -8.78 6.86
CA ILE A 36 8.45 -8.29 5.54
C ILE A 36 9.37 -7.06 5.69
N GLN A 37 8.96 -6.07 6.49
CA GLN A 37 9.76 -4.86 6.74
C GLN A 37 11.12 -5.16 7.39
N LEU A 38 11.14 -6.06 8.38
CA LEU A 38 12.37 -6.44 9.07
C LEU A 38 13.32 -7.27 8.19
N SER A 39 12.77 -8.06 7.26
CA SER A 39 13.57 -8.90 6.37
C SER A 39 14.41 -8.09 5.36
N ALA A 40 13.95 -6.88 4.99
CA ALA A 40 14.62 -6.05 3.99
C ALA A 40 14.68 -4.55 4.36
N PRO A 41 15.37 -4.19 5.46
CA PRO A 41 15.37 -2.82 5.98
C PRO A 41 15.85 -1.80 4.95
N GLY A 42 15.11 -0.68 4.82
CA GLY A 42 15.45 0.38 3.87
C GLY A 42 15.22 0.03 2.40
N THR A 43 14.63 -1.13 2.08
CA THR A 43 14.28 -1.52 0.71
C THR A 43 12.79 -1.77 0.49
N VAL A 44 12.04 -2.14 1.54
CA VAL A 44 10.60 -2.43 1.46
C VAL A 44 9.79 -1.59 2.44
N ALA A 45 8.70 -1.03 1.95
CA ALA A 45 7.56 -0.56 2.73
C ALA A 45 6.41 -1.55 2.57
N VAL A 46 5.46 -1.56 3.49
CA VAL A 46 4.24 -2.37 3.36
C VAL A 46 3.06 -1.43 3.52
N ALA A 47 2.25 -1.31 2.47
CA ALA A 47 1.00 -0.57 2.52
C ALA A 47 -0.17 -1.49 2.88
N ILE A 48 -1.08 -0.96 3.68
CA ILE A 48 -2.31 -1.62 4.13
C ILE A 48 -3.48 -0.92 3.44
N PRO A 49 -4.37 -1.65 2.77
CA PRO A 49 -5.53 -1.08 2.12
C PRO A 49 -6.48 -0.46 3.15
N LEU A 50 -7.08 0.67 2.77
CA LEU A 50 -8.07 1.37 3.59
C LEU A 50 -9.42 0.66 3.62
N LEU A 51 -9.71 -0.13 2.59
CA LEU A 51 -10.89 -0.97 2.45
C LEU A 51 -10.46 -2.31 1.88
N ASP A 52 -11.02 -3.41 2.39
CA ASP A 52 -10.81 -4.74 1.81
C ASP A 52 -11.54 -4.82 0.46
N LEU A 53 -10.75 -4.94 -0.61
CA LEU A 53 -11.20 -5.19 -1.97
C LEU A 53 -10.51 -6.44 -2.56
N GLY A 54 -10.16 -7.42 -1.72
CA GLY A 54 -9.55 -8.69 -2.14
C GLY A 54 -8.02 -8.71 -2.07
N PHE A 55 -7.41 -7.76 -1.37
CA PHE A 55 -6.00 -7.77 -1.00
C PHE A 55 -5.85 -7.18 0.39
N ASP A 56 -4.93 -7.74 1.18
CA ASP A 56 -4.73 -7.36 2.59
C ASP A 56 -3.44 -6.54 2.77
N LEU A 57 -2.44 -6.71 1.90
CA LEU A 57 -1.15 -6.02 1.99
C LEU A 57 -0.57 -5.67 0.62
N TYR A 58 0.30 -4.67 0.60
CA TYR A 58 1.08 -4.28 -0.57
C TYR A 58 2.55 -4.06 -0.18
N PRO A 59 3.40 -5.09 -0.20
CA PRO A 59 4.84 -4.89 -0.21
C PRO A 59 5.22 -4.00 -1.38
N ARG A 60 5.92 -2.92 -1.08
CA ARG A 60 6.32 -1.89 -2.03
C ARG A 60 7.81 -1.61 -1.91
N ARG A 61 8.51 -1.58 -3.03
CA ARG A 61 9.92 -1.21 -3.05
C ARG A 61 10.06 0.29 -2.84
N ILE A 62 10.81 0.67 -1.80
CA ILE A 62 11.03 2.06 -1.40
C ILE A 62 11.65 2.86 -2.55
N ARG A 63 11.22 4.12 -2.69
CA ARG A 63 11.53 5.05 -3.78
C ARG A 63 11.10 4.58 -5.18
N THR A 64 10.08 3.72 -5.24
CA THR A 64 9.43 3.30 -6.49
C THR A 64 7.93 3.09 -6.26
N LEU A 65 7.16 3.01 -7.35
CA LEU A 65 5.78 2.52 -7.34
C LEU A 65 5.67 1.01 -7.62
N ARG A 66 6.77 0.25 -7.54
CA ARG A 66 6.72 -1.20 -7.64
C ARG A 66 6.13 -1.77 -6.35
N ALA A 67 4.86 -2.11 -6.42
CA ALA A 67 4.12 -2.78 -5.34
C ALA A 67 3.55 -4.10 -5.85
N HIS A 68 3.41 -5.08 -4.95
CA HIS A 68 2.78 -6.36 -5.25
C HIS A 68 1.58 -6.53 -4.31
N PRO A 69 0.36 -6.73 -4.83
CA PRO A 69 -0.79 -6.99 -3.98
C PRO A 69 -0.70 -8.39 -3.38
N VAL A 70 -1.11 -8.52 -2.12
CA VAL A 70 -1.01 -9.76 -1.35
C VAL A 70 -2.34 -10.04 -0.68
N GLN A 71 -2.87 -11.25 -0.88
CA GLN A 71 -3.93 -11.81 -0.04
C GLN A 71 -3.30 -12.72 1.02
N VAL A 72 -3.63 -12.48 2.28
CA VAL A 72 -3.25 -13.27 3.44
C VAL A 72 -4.44 -14.14 3.85
N LYS A 73 -4.20 -15.44 4.05
CA LYS A 73 -5.15 -16.33 4.72
C LYS A 73 -4.43 -17.21 5.71
N ALA A 74 -4.70 -16.98 7.00
CA ALA A 74 -4.01 -17.63 8.10
C ALA A 74 -4.78 -18.81 8.69
N ARG A 75 -4.05 -19.69 9.37
CA ARG A 75 -4.60 -20.72 10.27
C ARG A 75 -3.87 -20.73 11.61
N SER A 76 -4.59 -21.11 12.66
CA SER A 76 -4.03 -21.32 14.01
C SER A 76 -3.95 -22.79 14.40
N PHE A 77 -4.53 -23.68 13.59
CA PHE A 77 -4.45 -25.12 13.75
C PHE A 77 -4.07 -25.78 12.42
N LEU A 78 -3.57 -27.00 12.52
CA LEU A 78 -3.33 -27.89 11.39
C LEU A 78 -4.34 -29.05 11.49
N GLU A 79 -4.55 -29.74 10.38
CA GLU A 79 -5.30 -30.99 10.36
C GLU A 79 -4.61 -32.05 11.23
N ARG A 80 -5.32 -33.15 11.52
CA ARG A 80 -4.83 -34.20 12.45
C ARG A 80 -3.51 -34.83 12.01
N ASP A 81 -3.24 -34.86 10.72
CA ASP A 81 -2.02 -35.38 10.11
C ASP A 81 -0.91 -34.31 9.96
N GLY A 82 -1.17 -33.08 10.42
CA GLY A 82 -0.25 -31.95 10.32
C GLY A 82 -0.37 -31.15 9.01
N GLU A 83 -1.39 -31.41 8.19
CA GLU A 83 -1.61 -30.64 6.96
C GLU A 83 -2.15 -29.24 7.26
N TYR A 84 -1.63 -28.23 6.57
CA TYR A 84 -2.20 -26.89 6.55
C TYR A 84 -3.30 -26.83 5.49
N GLN A 85 -4.52 -26.44 5.87
CA GLN A 85 -5.62 -26.23 4.92
C GLN A 85 -6.24 -24.84 5.08
N ALA A 86 -6.31 -24.07 3.99
CA ALA A 86 -6.92 -22.74 3.99
C ALA A 86 -7.88 -22.54 2.82
N SER A 87 -9.07 -22.03 3.14
CA SER A 87 -10.03 -21.54 2.16
C SER A 87 -9.76 -20.06 1.87
N VAL A 88 -9.62 -19.73 0.60
CA VAL A 88 -9.35 -18.39 0.06
C VAL A 88 -10.55 -17.99 -0.80
N GLY A 89 -11.43 -17.16 -0.23
CA GLY A 89 -12.56 -16.56 -0.95
C GLY A 89 -12.19 -15.22 -1.58
N SER A 90 -12.96 -14.80 -2.59
CA SER A 90 -12.88 -13.47 -3.22
C SER A 90 -11.49 -13.07 -3.75
N LEU A 91 -10.68 -14.05 -4.16
CA LEU A 91 -9.33 -13.80 -4.68
C LEU A 91 -9.39 -13.02 -5.99
N HIS A 92 -8.84 -11.81 -6.00
CA HIS A 92 -8.69 -11.04 -7.23
C HIS A 92 -7.52 -11.62 -8.07
N PRO A 93 -7.74 -11.99 -9.35
CA PRO A 93 -6.76 -12.73 -10.15
C PRO A 93 -5.67 -11.80 -10.74
N ASP A 94 -4.93 -11.09 -9.88
CA ASP A 94 -3.81 -10.26 -10.33
C ASP A 94 -2.55 -11.11 -10.60
N PRO A 95 -2.03 -11.17 -11.85
CA PRO A 95 -0.82 -11.91 -12.19
C PRO A 95 0.46 -11.43 -11.47
N ASN A 96 0.46 -10.21 -10.94
CA ASN A 96 1.57 -9.67 -10.15
C ASN A 96 1.39 -9.89 -8.63
N GLY A 97 0.24 -10.42 -8.21
CA GLY A 97 -0.09 -10.63 -6.81
C GLY A 97 0.34 -11.98 -6.24
N TYR A 98 0.25 -12.10 -4.92
CA TYR A 98 0.61 -13.30 -4.18
C TYR A 98 -0.46 -13.70 -3.18
N VAL A 99 -0.58 -15.00 -2.92
CA VAL A 99 -1.27 -15.55 -1.77
C VAL A 99 -0.25 -15.97 -0.73
N LEU A 100 -0.38 -15.41 0.47
CA LEU A 100 0.42 -15.72 1.65
C LEU A 100 -0.40 -16.53 2.64
N LEU A 101 0.12 -17.71 3.03
CA LEU A 101 -0.58 -18.63 3.92
C LEU A 101 0.24 -18.87 5.20
N PRO A 102 0.19 -17.95 6.17
CA PRO A 102 0.90 -18.09 7.42
C PRO A 102 0.18 -19.05 8.39
N TYR A 103 0.97 -19.79 9.15
CA TYR A 103 0.50 -20.52 10.33
C TYR A 103 0.87 -19.75 11.59
N ILE A 104 -0.11 -19.55 12.48
CA ILE A 104 0.02 -18.74 13.71
C ILE A 104 -0.56 -19.52 14.89
N PRO A 105 0.23 -20.46 15.46
CA PRO A 105 -0.24 -21.31 16.54
C PRO A 105 -0.44 -20.55 17.86
N PRO A 106 -1.41 -20.96 18.69
CA PRO A 106 -1.42 -20.62 20.10
C PRO A 106 -0.25 -21.33 20.84
N PRO A 107 0.14 -20.85 22.05
CA PRO A 107 -0.42 -19.70 22.76
C PRO A 107 0.23 -18.37 22.38
N ASP A 108 1.34 -18.38 21.65
CA ASP A 108 2.19 -17.19 21.47
C ASP A 108 1.75 -16.29 20.32
N TRP A 109 0.92 -16.82 19.41
CA TRP A 109 0.39 -16.12 18.24
C TRP A 109 1.49 -15.45 17.40
N GLN A 110 2.61 -16.16 17.25
CA GLN A 110 3.74 -15.76 16.41
C GLN A 110 3.64 -16.42 15.05
N LEU A 111 4.27 -15.82 14.04
CA LEU A 111 4.44 -16.49 12.76
C LEU A 111 5.27 -17.76 12.96
N HIS A 112 4.77 -18.86 12.43
CA HIS A 112 5.57 -20.07 12.26
C HIS A 112 6.83 -19.74 11.44
N PRO A 113 7.96 -20.44 11.65
CA PRO A 113 9.21 -20.19 10.91
C PRO A 113 9.10 -20.36 9.39
N ARG A 114 7.98 -20.93 8.91
CA ARG A 114 7.70 -21.13 7.50
C ARG A 114 6.29 -20.74 7.14
N LEU A 115 6.13 -20.21 5.94
CA LEU A 115 4.83 -19.97 5.30
C LEU A 115 4.89 -20.23 3.80
N TRP A 116 3.72 -20.33 3.19
CA TRP A 116 3.61 -20.39 1.73
C TRP A 116 3.55 -18.99 1.15
N VAL A 117 4.37 -18.73 0.13
CA VAL A 117 4.32 -17.52 -0.70
C VAL A 117 4.15 -17.92 -2.15
N ILE A 118 2.90 -17.88 -2.62
CA ILE A 118 2.52 -18.46 -3.91
C ILE A 118 2.06 -17.31 -4.83
N PRO A 119 2.68 -17.11 -6.01
CA PRO A 119 2.13 -16.19 -7.01
C PRO A 119 0.69 -16.58 -7.35
N ILE A 120 -0.21 -15.62 -7.48
CA ILE A 120 -1.64 -15.90 -7.74
C ILE A 120 -1.87 -16.83 -8.94
N PRO A 121 -1.18 -16.68 -10.10
CA PRO A 121 -1.33 -17.62 -11.22
C PRO A 121 -0.95 -19.06 -10.89
N GLU A 122 0.02 -19.27 -9.99
CA GLU A 122 0.42 -20.61 -9.54
C GLU A 122 -0.54 -21.14 -8.47
N PHE A 123 -1.02 -20.26 -7.58
CA PHE A 123 -2.03 -20.61 -6.59
C PHE A 123 -3.30 -21.15 -7.26
N LEU A 124 -3.78 -20.48 -8.32
CA LEU A 124 -4.96 -20.91 -9.08
C LEU A 124 -4.79 -22.28 -9.76
N LYS A 125 -3.56 -22.71 -10.05
CA LYS A 125 -3.26 -24.05 -10.58
C LYS A 125 -3.18 -25.13 -9.49
N LEU A 126 -2.72 -24.73 -8.30
CA LEU A 126 -2.47 -25.62 -7.17
C LEU A 126 -3.71 -25.85 -6.30
N ALA A 127 -4.57 -24.83 -6.19
CA ALA A 127 -5.73 -24.87 -5.32
C ALA A 127 -6.93 -25.56 -5.99
N GLN A 128 -7.76 -26.21 -5.18
CA GLN A 128 -8.98 -26.86 -5.63
C GLN A 128 -10.15 -25.86 -5.53
N PRO A 129 -11.08 -25.83 -6.51
CA PRO A 129 -12.31 -25.06 -6.35
C PRO A 129 -13.09 -25.51 -5.11
N HIS A 130 -13.53 -24.56 -4.28
CA HIS A 130 -14.25 -24.86 -3.04
C HIS A 130 -15.21 -23.72 -2.67
N GLY A 131 -16.53 -24.00 -2.70
CA GLY A 131 -17.56 -22.98 -2.54
C GLY A 131 -17.41 -21.87 -3.59
N ASP A 132 -17.41 -20.62 -3.15
CA ASP A 132 -17.21 -19.44 -3.99
C ASP A 132 -15.71 -19.05 -4.13
N GLY A 133 -14.79 -19.95 -3.79
CA GLY A 133 -13.36 -19.67 -3.79
C GLY A 133 -12.50 -20.91 -4.00
N TYR A 134 -11.36 -20.95 -3.31
CA TYR A 134 -10.33 -21.96 -3.51
C TYR A 134 -9.88 -22.56 -2.17
N LEU A 135 -9.63 -23.86 -2.16
CA LEU A 135 -9.01 -24.57 -1.05
C LEU A 135 -7.57 -24.91 -1.40
N PHE A 136 -6.65 -24.47 -0.55
CA PHE A 136 -5.25 -24.87 -0.62
C PHE A 136 -4.91 -25.81 0.54
N SER A 137 -4.14 -26.84 0.24
CA SER A 137 -3.62 -27.79 1.22
C SER A 137 -2.12 -28.03 1.03
N GLY A 138 -1.37 -28.17 2.11
CA GLY A 138 0.05 -28.55 2.06
C GLY A 138 0.71 -28.64 3.43
N TYR A 139 1.88 -29.27 3.53
CA TYR A 139 2.61 -29.43 4.79
C TYR A 139 3.67 -28.34 4.98
N LEU A 140 3.78 -27.77 6.19
CA LEU A 140 4.81 -26.77 6.52
C LEU A 140 6.21 -27.39 6.76
N ASP A 141 6.38 -28.65 6.36
CA ASP A 141 7.60 -29.42 6.52
C ASP A 141 8.11 -29.91 5.16
N ALA A 142 9.30 -29.43 4.80
CA ALA A 142 9.96 -29.75 3.54
C ALA A 142 10.27 -31.25 3.38
N ARG A 143 10.22 -32.06 4.45
CA ARG A 143 10.40 -33.53 4.37
C ARG A 143 9.27 -34.23 3.61
N PHE A 144 8.11 -33.60 3.44
CA PHE A 144 7.07 -34.04 2.52
C PHE A 144 7.39 -33.58 1.08
N VAL A 145 8.60 -33.89 0.61
CA VAL A 145 9.30 -33.36 -0.58
C VAL A 145 8.50 -33.51 -1.89
N SER A 146 7.50 -34.40 -1.94
CA SER A 146 6.80 -34.79 -3.17
C SER A 146 5.72 -33.83 -3.68
N SER A 147 5.40 -32.72 -3.00
CA SER A 147 4.39 -31.78 -3.49
C SER A 147 5.00 -30.67 -4.35
N ALA A 148 4.40 -30.41 -5.53
CA ALA A 148 4.74 -29.29 -6.41
C ALA A 148 4.64 -27.91 -5.73
N THR A 149 4.01 -27.85 -4.56
CA THR A 149 3.86 -26.66 -3.74
C THR A 149 5.18 -26.27 -3.07
N ASN A 150 6.05 -27.21 -2.67
CA ASN A 150 7.24 -26.97 -1.82
C ASN A 150 8.20 -25.87 -2.30
N GLN A 151 8.25 -25.58 -3.61
CA GLN A 151 9.03 -24.47 -4.16
C GLN A 151 8.58 -23.08 -3.67
N PHE A 152 7.36 -22.99 -3.14
CA PHE A 152 6.74 -21.79 -2.58
C PHE A 152 6.75 -21.77 -1.04
N LEU A 153 7.25 -22.82 -0.38
CA LEU A 153 7.46 -22.83 1.06
C LEU A 153 8.75 -22.10 1.36
N ILE A 154 8.68 -21.02 2.13
CA ILE A 154 9.86 -20.21 2.45
C ILE A 154 9.98 -19.98 3.96
N ASP A 155 11.20 -19.72 4.40
CA ASP A 155 11.47 -19.38 5.79
C ASP A 155 11.13 -17.90 6.06
N THR A 156 10.39 -17.64 7.14
CA THR A 156 9.91 -16.30 7.54
C THR A 156 11.08 -15.35 7.82
N ASP A 157 12.20 -15.86 8.30
CA ASP A 157 13.41 -15.06 8.58
C ASP A 157 14.16 -14.67 7.29
N ASP A 158 13.88 -15.34 6.17
CA ASP A 158 14.56 -15.15 4.88
C ASP A 158 13.60 -14.66 3.76
N LEU A 159 12.46 -14.05 4.13
CA LEU A 159 11.48 -13.48 3.19
C LEU A 159 12.12 -12.62 2.09
N HIS A 160 13.13 -11.82 2.45
CA HIS A 160 13.83 -10.98 1.49
C HIS A 160 14.53 -11.79 0.39
N ARG A 161 15.32 -12.80 0.76
CA ARG A 161 16.14 -13.57 -0.19
C ARG A 161 15.33 -14.62 -0.94
N GLN A 162 14.40 -15.28 -0.25
CA GLN A 162 13.63 -16.38 -0.81
C GLN A 162 12.41 -15.90 -1.63
N TRP A 163 11.93 -14.66 -1.39
CA TRP A 163 10.80 -14.09 -2.14
C TRP A 163 11.13 -12.74 -2.79
N LEU A 164 11.38 -11.69 -2.00
CA LEU A 164 11.44 -10.33 -2.53
C LEU A 164 12.50 -10.16 -3.62
N ASP A 165 13.72 -10.68 -3.44
CA ASP A 165 14.81 -10.59 -4.42
C ASP A 165 14.54 -11.35 -5.73
N ARG A 166 13.56 -12.26 -5.73
CA ARG A 166 13.13 -13.00 -6.92
C ARG A 166 12.09 -12.21 -7.73
N ILE A 167 11.49 -11.18 -7.15
CA ILE A 167 10.59 -10.28 -7.86
C ILE A 167 11.41 -9.46 -8.88
N PRO A 168 11.04 -9.48 -10.17
CA PRO A 168 11.74 -8.70 -11.19
C PRO A 168 11.81 -7.21 -10.80
N GLY A 169 13.01 -6.64 -10.83
CA GLY A 169 13.23 -5.23 -10.51
C GLY A 169 13.22 -4.88 -9.02
N TRP A 170 13.31 -5.86 -8.11
CA TRP A 170 13.37 -5.64 -6.66
C TRP A 170 14.79 -5.52 -6.07
N LYS A 171 15.82 -5.68 -6.90
CA LYS A 171 17.21 -5.78 -6.42
C LYS A 171 17.79 -4.43 -6.00
N ARG A 172 18.43 -4.39 -4.82
CA ARG A 172 19.19 -3.27 -4.22
C ARG A 172 18.34 -2.05 -3.81
N PRO A 173 18.78 -1.26 -2.82
CA PRO A 173 18.17 0.04 -2.52
C PRO A 173 18.19 0.96 -3.74
N VAL A 174 17.11 1.72 -3.94
CA VAL A 174 17.07 2.81 -4.92
C VAL A 174 17.55 4.07 -4.22
N HIS A 175 18.56 4.74 -4.79
CA HIS A 175 19.05 6.02 -4.27
C HIS A 175 18.43 7.17 -5.07
N GLY A 176 18.09 8.26 -4.39
CA GLY A 176 17.65 9.48 -5.05
C GLY A 176 18.79 10.11 -5.89
N PRO A 177 18.46 10.93 -6.91
CA PRO A 177 19.45 11.72 -7.64
C PRO A 177 20.21 12.66 -6.68
N ARG A 178 21.35 13.25 -7.07
CA ARG A 178 22.04 14.27 -6.26
C ARG A 178 21.54 15.66 -6.66
N LEU A 179 20.98 16.43 -5.72
CA LEU A 179 20.66 17.85 -5.95
C LEU A 179 21.85 18.74 -5.61
N SER A 180 22.22 19.63 -6.52
CA SER A 180 23.06 20.80 -6.20
C SER A 180 22.19 21.85 -5.50
N THR A 181 22.35 22.00 -4.19
CA THR A 181 21.56 22.95 -3.40
C THR A 181 22.16 24.35 -3.41
N HIS A 182 21.34 25.37 -3.60
CA HIS A 182 21.67 26.73 -3.20
C HIS A 182 21.16 26.96 -1.78
N SER A 183 22.01 27.52 -0.91
CA SER A 183 21.61 27.93 0.44
C SER A 183 20.68 29.13 0.32
N SER A 184 19.41 28.95 0.67
CA SER A 184 18.46 30.04 0.86
C SER A 184 17.87 29.92 2.26
N THR A 185 18.18 30.91 3.11
CA THR A 185 17.82 30.98 4.54
C THR A 185 16.37 31.41 4.80
N GLU A 186 15.43 31.17 3.89
CA GLU A 186 14.02 31.43 4.19
C GLU A 186 13.43 30.25 4.98
N GLU A 187 13.51 30.35 6.31
CA GLU A 187 12.82 29.45 7.23
C GLU A 187 11.30 29.58 7.00
N VAL A 188 10.70 28.57 6.37
CA VAL A 188 9.24 28.44 6.34
C VAL A 188 8.78 28.11 7.77
N PRO A 189 7.93 28.93 8.42
CA PRO A 189 7.41 28.61 9.73
C PRO A 189 6.68 27.26 9.67
N ARG A 190 6.81 26.43 10.71
CA ARG A 190 5.94 25.25 10.89
C ARG A 190 4.78 25.61 11.82
N PRO A 191 3.59 26.00 11.35
CA PRO A 191 2.39 25.85 12.16
C PRO A 191 1.82 24.44 11.98
N ALA A 192 1.53 23.75 13.09
CA ALA A 192 0.56 22.65 13.22
C ALA A 192 0.59 21.48 12.19
N SER A 193 1.71 21.25 11.50
CA SER A 193 1.77 20.51 10.21
C SER A 193 1.23 19.07 10.15
N ARG A 194 1.23 18.29 11.26
CA ARG A 194 0.90 16.85 11.18
C ARG A 194 -0.60 16.56 11.16
N ALA A 195 -1.37 17.20 12.05
CA ALA A 195 -2.83 17.01 12.09
C ALA A 195 -3.49 17.54 10.80
N PHE A 196 -2.94 18.63 10.27
CA PHE A 196 -3.40 19.27 9.05
C PHE A 196 -3.10 18.46 7.78
N GLY A 197 -1.91 17.86 7.70
CA GLY A 197 -1.57 16.94 6.60
C GLY A 197 -2.47 15.70 6.58
N LYS A 198 -2.73 15.10 7.74
CA LYS A 198 -3.60 13.90 7.80
C LYS A 198 -5.04 14.19 7.42
N TYR A 199 -5.54 15.39 7.72
CA TYR A 199 -6.86 15.83 7.26
C TYR A 199 -6.99 15.79 5.73
N GLY A 200 -6.03 16.35 4.99
CA GLY A 200 -6.08 16.31 3.53
C GLY A 200 -5.91 14.91 2.95
N GLU A 201 -5.07 14.06 3.55
CA GLU A 201 -4.96 12.65 3.17
C GLU A 201 -6.30 11.91 3.30
N LEU A 202 -6.99 12.05 4.45
CA LEU A 202 -8.28 11.40 4.69
C LEU A 202 -9.37 11.96 3.78
N TRP A 203 -9.42 13.28 3.64
CA TRP A 203 -10.41 13.93 2.78
C TRP A 203 -10.23 13.49 1.33
N LEU A 204 -9.00 13.52 0.78
CA LEU A 204 -8.73 13.08 -0.59
C LEU A 204 -9.00 11.58 -0.76
N SER A 205 -8.61 10.75 0.21
CA SER A 205 -8.92 9.32 0.18
C SER A 205 -10.42 9.10 0.02
N SER A 206 -11.26 9.85 0.74
CA SER A 206 -12.72 9.75 0.60
C SER A 206 -13.23 10.14 -0.78
N GLN A 207 -12.63 11.15 -1.43
CA GLN A 207 -13.01 11.55 -2.78
C GLN A 207 -12.60 10.49 -3.81
N LEU A 208 -11.41 9.92 -3.65
CA LEU A 208 -10.91 8.85 -4.50
C LEU A 208 -11.74 7.57 -4.37
N MET A 209 -12.13 7.19 -3.14
CA MET A 209 -13.04 6.07 -2.90
C MET A 209 -14.39 6.26 -3.59
N ARG A 210 -14.96 7.47 -3.52
CA ARG A 210 -16.22 7.79 -4.20
C ARG A 210 -16.11 7.73 -5.72
N ALA A 211 -14.98 8.17 -6.27
CA ALA A 211 -14.74 8.17 -7.70
C ALA A 211 -14.39 6.78 -8.26
N GLY A 212 -13.57 6.01 -7.55
CA GLY A 212 -13.09 4.68 -7.97
C GLY A 212 -14.03 3.53 -7.59
N LEU A 213 -14.86 3.72 -6.57
CA LEU A 213 -15.74 2.71 -5.98
C LEU A 213 -14.95 1.43 -5.65
N GLN A 214 -15.45 0.26 -6.08
CA GLN A 214 -14.82 -1.04 -5.88
C GLN A 214 -13.71 -1.35 -6.90
N ASN A 215 -13.38 -0.43 -7.81
CA ASN A 215 -12.39 -0.69 -8.86
C ASN A 215 -10.99 -0.18 -8.50
N VAL A 216 -10.86 0.64 -7.45
CA VAL A 216 -9.56 1.20 -7.06
C VAL A 216 -9.34 0.94 -5.58
N ALA A 217 -8.36 0.10 -5.28
CA ALA A 217 -7.88 -0.06 -3.92
C ALA A 217 -6.93 1.11 -3.57
N LEU A 218 -7.13 1.65 -2.36
CA LEU A 218 -6.30 2.70 -1.78
C LEU A 218 -5.57 2.11 -0.60
N ALA A 219 -4.25 2.20 -0.57
CA ALA A 219 -3.45 1.68 0.53
C ALA A 219 -2.50 2.75 1.11
N GLN A 220 -2.28 2.68 2.42
CA GLN A 220 -1.35 3.54 3.15
C GLN A 220 -0.20 2.70 3.68
N ASP A 221 1.03 3.16 3.45
CA ASP A 221 2.21 2.58 4.09
C ASP A 221 2.04 2.55 5.61
N ARG A 222 2.24 1.37 6.21
CA ARG A 222 2.27 1.19 7.67
C ARG A 222 3.29 2.12 8.33
N LEU A 223 4.46 2.25 7.68
CA LEU A 223 5.52 3.17 8.06
C LEU A 223 5.92 3.95 6.81
N ARG A 224 5.71 5.27 6.83
CA ARG A 224 6.09 6.16 5.74
C ARG A 224 7.62 6.34 5.74
N VAL A 225 8.27 5.70 4.77
CA VAL A 225 9.72 5.67 4.59
C VAL A 225 10.20 6.42 3.34
N ASP A 226 9.27 6.77 2.45
CA ASP A 226 9.50 7.67 1.33
C ASP A 226 8.33 8.66 1.14
N CYS A 227 8.21 9.31 -0.03
CA CYS A 227 7.19 10.34 -0.27
C CYS A 227 5.78 9.82 -0.56
N VAL A 228 5.55 8.50 -0.65
CA VAL A 228 4.22 7.98 -1.02
C VAL A 228 3.27 8.04 0.19
N ASP A 229 2.23 8.86 0.08
CA ASP A 229 1.20 9.00 1.11
C ASP A 229 0.01 8.06 0.86
N LEU A 230 -0.34 7.85 -0.42
CA LEU A 230 -1.33 6.87 -0.86
C LEU A 230 -0.81 6.07 -2.05
N LEU A 231 -0.92 4.76 -1.97
CA LEU A 231 -0.79 3.84 -3.10
C LEU A 231 -2.19 3.61 -3.70
N LEU A 232 -2.27 3.64 -5.03
CA LEU A 232 -3.47 3.38 -5.81
C LEU A 232 -3.27 2.09 -6.60
N HIS A 233 -4.24 1.18 -6.56
CA HIS A 233 -4.27 -0.01 -7.41
C HIS A 233 -5.60 -0.05 -8.16
N ASP A 234 -5.59 0.21 -9.46
CA ASP A 234 -6.75 -0.03 -10.32
C ASP A 234 -6.89 -1.53 -10.57
N LEU A 235 -7.90 -2.13 -9.96
CA LEU A 235 -8.17 -3.56 -9.99
C LEU A 235 -8.56 -4.07 -11.39
N ARG A 236 -9.00 -3.18 -12.30
CA ARG A 236 -9.34 -3.58 -13.67
C ARG A 236 -8.12 -3.67 -14.57
N SER A 237 -7.31 -2.61 -14.59
CA SER A 237 -6.11 -2.57 -15.44
C SER A 237 -4.84 -3.07 -14.74
N LEU A 238 -4.95 -3.39 -13.45
CA LEU A 238 -3.86 -3.83 -12.57
C LEU A 238 -2.73 -2.80 -12.45
N ALA A 239 -3.06 -1.53 -12.76
CA ALA A 239 -2.09 -0.46 -12.74
C ALA A 239 -1.87 0.04 -11.32
N ILE A 240 -0.61 0.32 -11.00
CA ILE A 240 -0.19 0.92 -9.74
C ILE A 240 0.15 2.40 -9.96
N GLY A 241 -0.37 3.24 -9.08
CA GLY A 241 -0.08 4.66 -9.00
C GLY A 241 0.22 5.10 -7.58
N GLY A 242 0.73 6.32 -7.41
CA GLY A 242 1.03 6.86 -6.09
C GLY A 242 0.77 8.34 -5.98
N LEU A 243 0.44 8.78 -4.78
CA LEU A 243 0.19 10.19 -4.46
C LEU A 243 1.11 10.66 -3.34
N VAL A 244 1.67 11.85 -3.53
CA VAL A 244 2.25 12.69 -2.47
C VAL A 244 1.23 13.79 -2.19
N ILE A 245 0.82 14.01 -0.94
CA ILE A 245 -0.28 14.88 -0.57
C ILE A 245 0.22 15.97 0.38
N HIS A 246 0.10 17.22 -0.05
CA HIS A 246 0.45 18.38 0.74
C HIS A 246 -0.77 19.27 0.97
N THR A 247 -1.29 19.23 2.18
CA THR A 247 -2.23 20.24 2.67
C THR A 247 -1.46 21.49 3.08
N SER A 248 -1.70 22.60 2.39
CA SER A 248 -0.89 23.81 2.49
C SER A 248 -1.75 24.99 2.92
N SER A 249 -1.39 25.66 4.03
CA SER A 249 -2.05 26.89 4.44
C SER A 249 -1.71 28.04 3.50
N LEU A 250 -2.65 28.95 3.30
CA LEU A 250 -2.39 30.23 2.67
C LEU A 250 -1.75 31.20 3.67
N ASN A 251 -0.85 32.04 3.20
CA ASN A 251 -0.41 33.19 4.00
C ASN A 251 -1.32 34.40 3.75
N ALA A 252 -1.12 35.46 4.52
CA ALA A 252 -1.87 36.72 4.41
C ALA A 252 -1.82 37.40 3.02
N ARG A 253 -0.93 36.95 2.12
CA ARG A 253 -0.80 37.44 0.74
C ARG A 253 -1.46 36.51 -0.29
N GLY A 254 -2.18 35.48 0.14
CA GLY A 254 -2.81 34.48 -0.74
C GLY A 254 -1.79 33.57 -1.43
N ILE A 255 -0.63 33.35 -0.82
CA ILE A 255 0.44 32.51 -1.35
C ILE A 255 0.37 31.13 -0.69
N VAL A 256 0.36 30.10 -1.53
CA VAL A 256 0.51 28.70 -1.14
C VAL A 256 1.99 28.37 -1.05
N GLN A 257 2.40 27.77 0.06
CA GLN A 257 3.76 27.29 0.27
C GLN A 257 3.75 25.80 0.57
N PHE A 258 4.61 25.04 -0.10
CA PHE A 258 4.79 23.62 0.16
C PHE A 258 6.26 23.22 0.02
N ARG A 259 6.61 22.10 0.66
CA ARG A 259 7.96 21.53 0.61
C ARG A 259 7.91 20.03 0.42
N ILE A 260 8.74 19.54 -0.50
CA ILE A 260 8.97 18.12 -0.73
C ILE A 260 10.41 17.83 -0.34
N ARG A 261 10.60 16.83 0.53
CA ARG A 261 11.96 16.41 0.92
C ARG A 261 12.59 15.63 -0.22
N HIS A 262 13.82 15.96 -0.56
CA HIS A 262 14.48 15.34 -1.70
C HIS A 262 14.99 13.93 -1.40
N ASP A 263 15.38 13.65 -0.16
CA ASP A 263 15.86 12.33 0.27
C ASP A 263 14.81 11.22 0.11
N THR A 264 13.53 11.57 0.23
CA THR A 264 12.41 10.62 0.10
C THR A 264 11.69 10.71 -1.25
N PHE A 265 11.86 11.79 -2.00
CA PHE A 265 11.19 11.99 -3.28
C PHE A 265 11.87 11.25 -4.43
N PHE A 266 11.06 10.73 -5.34
CA PHE A 266 11.50 10.10 -6.58
C PHE A 266 10.56 10.49 -7.72
N ILE A 267 11.00 10.27 -8.96
CA ILE A 267 10.20 10.56 -10.15
C ILE A 267 9.72 9.23 -10.74
N ASP A 268 8.42 9.14 -10.97
CA ASP A 268 7.76 8.02 -11.65
C ASP A 268 6.60 8.57 -12.50
N PRO A 269 6.35 8.05 -13.71
CA PRO A 269 5.23 8.49 -14.57
C PRO A 269 3.85 8.43 -13.91
N ASN A 270 3.65 7.52 -12.94
CA ASN A 270 2.38 7.33 -12.24
C ASN A 270 2.38 7.93 -10.82
N LEU A 271 3.41 8.69 -10.46
CA LEU A 271 3.48 9.42 -9.19
C LEU A 271 3.05 10.87 -9.39
N PHE A 272 2.10 11.33 -8.57
CA PHE A 272 1.59 12.68 -8.62
C PHE A 272 1.68 13.35 -7.26
N VAL A 273 1.99 14.64 -7.26
CA VAL A 273 1.94 15.50 -6.09
C VAL A 273 0.62 16.29 -6.11
N ILE A 274 -0.13 16.16 -5.03
CA ILE A 274 -1.41 16.81 -4.80
C ILE A 274 -1.19 17.93 -3.80
N ILE A 275 -1.40 19.17 -4.23
CA ILE A 275 -1.44 20.31 -3.32
C ILE A 275 -2.91 20.63 -3.03
N LEU A 276 -3.27 20.61 -1.76
CA LEU A 276 -4.58 20.99 -1.24
C LEU A 276 -4.43 22.32 -0.48
N PRO A 277 -4.67 23.47 -1.11
CA PRO A 277 -4.66 24.75 -0.41
C PRO A 277 -5.78 24.80 0.61
N CYS A 278 -5.48 25.37 1.77
CA CYS A 278 -6.43 25.54 2.85
C CYS A 278 -6.50 27.02 3.25
N LEU A 279 -7.73 27.50 3.41
CA LEU A 279 -8.07 28.83 3.88
C LEU A 279 -7.79 28.97 5.39
N ASP A 280 -7.77 30.21 5.87
CA ASP A 280 -7.50 30.56 7.27
C ASP A 280 -8.54 29.98 8.25
N ASP A 281 -9.76 29.70 7.77
CA ASP A 281 -10.83 29.06 8.53
C ASP A 281 -10.71 27.53 8.61
N GLY A 282 -9.66 26.96 8.02
CA GLY A 282 -9.42 25.51 7.97
C GLY A 282 -10.20 24.77 6.88
N THR A 283 -10.93 25.46 6.01
CA THR A 283 -11.61 24.85 4.86
C THR A 283 -10.67 24.75 3.66
N LEU A 284 -10.84 23.69 2.86
CA LEU A 284 -10.10 23.53 1.62
C LEU A 284 -10.57 24.56 0.57
N HIS A 285 -9.61 25.13 -0.16
CA HIS A 285 -9.90 26.03 -1.28
C HIS A 285 -10.69 25.29 -2.39
N ASP A 286 -11.36 26.05 -3.26
CA ASP A 286 -12.12 25.50 -4.40
C ASP A 286 -11.25 24.86 -5.50
N THR A 287 -9.92 24.96 -5.39
CA THR A 287 -8.95 24.58 -6.42
C THR A 287 -7.82 23.82 -5.75
N ALA A 288 -7.55 22.62 -6.25
CA ALA A 288 -6.38 21.81 -5.92
C ALA A 288 -5.41 21.79 -7.10
N PHE A 289 -4.21 21.25 -6.88
CA PHE A 289 -3.21 21.09 -7.93
C PHE A 289 -2.76 19.65 -7.99
N VAL A 290 -2.81 19.06 -9.18
CA VAL A 290 -2.36 17.68 -9.44
C VAL A 290 -1.19 17.73 -10.40
N ILE A 291 0.01 17.61 -9.84
CA ILE A 291 1.29 17.85 -10.52
C ILE A 291 1.99 16.51 -10.75
N PRO A 292 2.33 16.11 -11.99
CA PRO A 292 3.17 14.94 -12.21
C PRO A 292 4.50 15.07 -11.47
N ALA A 293 5.03 13.99 -10.91
CA ALA A 293 6.30 14.03 -10.19
C ALA A 293 7.47 14.57 -11.04
N ALA A 294 7.43 14.30 -12.36
CA ALA A 294 8.41 14.79 -13.32
C ALA A 294 8.43 16.33 -13.47
N ASP A 295 7.33 17.00 -13.15
CA ASP A 295 7.19 18.45 -13.29
C ASP A 295 7.59 19.20 -12.01
N ILE A 296 7.78 18.50 -10.89
CA ILE A 296 8.16 19.13 -9.61
C ILE A 296 9.43 19.99 -9.73
N PRO A 297 10.52 19.55 -10.38
CA PRO A 297 11.72 20.38 -10.52
C PRO A 297 11.49 21.68 -11.29
N SER A 298 10.51 21.77 -12.19
CA SER A 298 10.25 22.97 -13.01
C SER A 298 9.33 23.97 -12.31
N VAL A 299 8.46 23.52 -11.41
CA VAL A 299 7.52 24.38 -10.68
C VAL A 299 8.01 24.84 -9.30
N THR A 300 9.10 24.23 -8.82
CA THR A 300 9.72 24.51 -7.51
C THR A 300 11.13 25.06 -7.65
N THR A 301 11.71 25.53 -6.54
CA THR A 301 13.14 25.88 -6.44
C THR A 301 13.85 24.84 -5.57
N ALA A 302 15.04 24.41 -6.00
CA ALA A 302 15.91 23.60 -5.15
C ALA A 302 16.36 24.43 -3.94
N SER A 303 16.08 23.93 -2.74
CA SER A 303 16.35 24.61 -1.47
C SER A 303 17.02 23.64 -0.49
N SER A 304 17.71 24.20 0.49
CA SER A 304 18.18 23.46 1.67
C SER A 304 17.64 24.17 2.90
N ASP A 305 16.95 23.44 3.77
CA ASP A 305 16.54 23.94 5.08
C ASP A 305 17.12 23.02 6.15
N ARG A 306 17.88 23.63 7.07
CA ARG A 306 18.65 22.96 8.13
C ARG A 306 19.59 21.85 7.63
N GLY A 307 20.07 21.97 6.39
CA GLY A 307 20.95 20.99 5.75
C GLY A 307 20.22 19.93 4.94
N ASP A 308 18.89 19.84 5.02
CA ASP A 308 18.10 18.87 4.26
C ASP A 308 17.72 19.43 2.88
N PRO A 309 18.25 18.86 1.78
CA PRO A 309 17.87 19.26 0.42
C PRO A 309 16.38 18.99 0.18
N GLY A 310 15.73 19.85 -0.60
CA GLY A 310 14.33 19.70 -0.95
C GLY A 310 13.89 20.60 -2.08
N TYR A 311 12.67 20.36 -2.52
CA TYR A 311 11.95 21.23 -3.45
C TYR A 311 11.04 22.14 -2.65
N GLN A 312 11.18 23.45 -2.83
CA GLN A 312 10.29 24.44 -2.23
C GLN A 312 9.43 25.08 -3.31
N GLY A 313 8.12 24.95 -3.14
CA GLY A 313 7.12 25.57 -4.01
C GLY A 313 6.47 26.75 -3.32
N SER A 314 6.33 27.85 -4.06
CA SER A 314 5.59 29.05 -3.65
C SER A 314 4.88 29.64 -4.85
N PHE A 315 3.58 29.89 -4.73
CA PHE A 315 2.79 30.51 -5.79
C PHE A 315 1.52 31.19 -5.23
N ARG A 316 1.03 32.20 -5.95
CA ARG A 316 -0.18 32.95 -5.61
C ARG A 316 -1.43 32.29 -6.24
N LEU A 317 -2.54 32.25 -5.51
CA LEU A 317 -3.83 31.74 -6.02
C LEU A 317 -4.62 32.77 -6.82
N ASP A 318 -4.57 34.04 -6.44
CA ASP A 318 -5.30 35.11 -7.12
C ASP A 318 -4.46 36.39 -7.31
N PRO A 319 -4.04 36.73 -8.55
CA PRO A 319 -4.25 35.92 -9.76
C PRO A 319 -3.44 34.63 -9.72
N LEU A 320 -3.97 33.55 -10.31
CA LEU A 320 -3.29 32.26 -10.34
C LEU A 320 -1.99 32.35 -11.13
N ALA A 321 -0.89 31.96 -10.50
CA ALA A 321 0.42 31.90 -11.15
C ALA A 321 0.37 31.06 -12.44
N GLU A 322 0.86 31.63 -13.54
CA GLU A 322 0.77 31.01 -14.88
C GLU A 322 1.35 29.59 -14.92
N LYS A 323 2.53 29.39 -14.29
CA LYS A 323 3.18 28.08 -14.19
C LYS A 323 2.33 27.00 -13.51
N MET A 324 1.34 27.37 -12.68
CA MET A 324 0.49 26.44 -11.94
C MET A 324 -0.81 26.12 -12.67
N ARG A 325 -1.19 26.94 -13.65
CA ARG A 325 -2.45 26.81 -14.39
C ARG A 325 -2.67 25.44 -15.02
N PRO A 326 -1.67 24.76 -15.62
CA PRO A 326 -1.86 23.43 -16.19
C PRO A 326 -2.24 22.35 -15.17
N TYR A 327 -1.91 22.57 -13.89
CA TYR A 327 -2.10 21.59 -12.83
C TYR A 327 -3.38 21.81 -12.02
N ALA A 328 -4.01 22.99 -12.16
CA ALA A 328 -5.20 23.36 -11.43
C ALA A 328 -6.37 22.42 -11.75
N VAL A 329 -7.08 22.00 -10.70
CA VAL A 329 -8.25 21.13 -10.77
C VAL A 329 -9.29 21.67 -9.79
N PRO A 330 -10.56 21.88 -10.21
CA PRO A 330 -11.63 22.20 -9.28
C PRO A 330 -11.75 21.12 -8.19
N MET A 331 -11.82 21.53 -6.93
CA MET A 331 -11.81 20.63 -5.78
C MET A 331 -12.92 19.58 -5.84
N LYS A 332 -14.09 19.96 -6.38
CA LYS A 332 -15.25 19.09 -6.61
C LYS A 332 -14.99 17.93 -7.59
N ASP A 333 -14.07 18.11 -8.53
CA ASP A 333 -13.76 17.16 -9.60
C ASP A 333 -12.46 16.37 -9.31
N LEU A 334 -11.83 16.65 -8.16
CA LEU A 334 -10.46 16.20 -7.88
C LEU A 334 -10.31 14.69 -7.87
N GLY A 335 -11.25 13.95 -7.26
CA GLY A 335 -11.17 12.48 -7.20
C GLY A 335 -11.08 11.85 -8.59
N VAL A 336 -11.99 12.23 -9.50
CA VAL A 336 -12.01 11.74 -10.89
C VAL A 336 -10.76 12.20 -11.64
N ALA A 337 -10.40 13.49 -11.54
CA ALA A 337 -9.24 14.04 -12.23
C ALA A 337 -7.92 13.38 -11.82
N VAL A 338 -7.76 13.02 -10.54
CA VAL A 338 -6.58 12.27 -10.06
C VAL A 338 -6.57 10.87 -10.67
N LEU A 339 -7.67 10.12 -10.56
CA LEU A 339 -7.74 8.75 -11.09
C LEU A 339 -7.50 8.73 -12.62
N ASP A 340 -8.06 9.68 -13.36
CA ASP A 340 -7.84 9.82 -14.80
C ASP A 340 -6.39 10.17 -15.15
N ARG A 341 -5.72 11.00 -14.35
CA ARG A 341 -4.32 11.37 -14.59
C ARG A 341 -3.36 10.24 -14.25
N VAL A 342 -3.64 9.49 -13.18
CA VAL A 342 -2.82 8.37 -12.73
C VAL A 342 -2.98 7.17 -13.67
N PHE A 343 -4.19 6.90 -14.15
CA PHE A 343 -4.50 5.70 -14.95
C PHE A 343 -4.86 5.96 -16.41
N ARG A 344 -4.64 7.19 -16.94
CA ARG A 344 -4.95 7.69 -18.30
C ARG A 344 -5.53 6.66 -19.28
N GLY A 345 -6.83 6.78 -19.57
CA GLY A 345 -7.50 6.01 -20.63
C GLY A 345 -7.78 4.54 -20.30
N ARG A 346 -7.60 4.11 -19.04
CA ARG A 346 -7.88 2.73 -18.59
C ARG A 346 -9.15 2.58 -17.76
N LEU A 347 -9.71 3.69 -17.27
CA LEU A 347 -10.99 3.71 -16.54
C LEU A 347 -12.20 3.76 -17.48
N SER A 348 -11.99 4.14 -18.74
CA SER A 348 -13.02 4.34 -19.76
C SER A 348 -13.04 3.20 -20.79
N ASP A 349 -13.30 1.97 -20.35
CA ASP A 349 -13.90 0.96 -21.23
C ASP A 349 -14.75 -0.06 -20.44
N PRO A 350 -16.05 0.21 -20.17
CA PRO A 350 -16.94 -0.75 -19.54
C PRO A 350 -17.33 -1.94 -20.45
N ALA A 351 -16.75 -2.06 -21.66
CA ALA A 351 -17.25 -2.94 -22.70
C ALA A 351 -16.25 -3.99 -23.24
N LYS A 352 -15.10 -4.22 -22.59
CA LYS A 352 -14.20 -5.33 -22.97
C LYS A 352 -14.10 -6.37 -21.86
N PRO A 353 -14.77 -7.54 -21.98
CA PRO A 353 -14.39 -8.69 -21.18
C PRO A 353 -12.93 -9.05 -21.48
N ALA A 354 -12.18 -9.37 -20.43
CA ALA A 354 -10.84 -9.91 -20.55
C ALA A 354 -10.87 -11.14 -21.47
N ALA A 355 -9.99 -11.15 -22.47
CA ALA A 355 -9.75 -12.31 -23.33
C ALA A 355 -8.72 -13.23 -22.69
#